data_AF-A0A410NUL6-F1
#
_entry.id   AF-A0A410NUL6-F1
#
_cell.length_a   1.000
_cell.length_b   1.000
_cell.length_c   1.000
_cell.angle_alpha   90.00
_cell.angle_beta   90.00
_cell.angle_gamma   90.00
#
_symmetry.space_group_name_H-M   'P 1'
#
loop_
_entity.id
_entity.type
_entity.pdbx_description
1 polymer ?
#
loop_
_entity_poly.entity_id
_entity_poly.type
_entity_poly.pdbx_seq_one_letter_code
_entity_poly.pdbx_strand_id
1 'polypeptide(L)'
;MFRDPFDIDNYAQDPDHYLAVPFVPTEEDTVEAMLSLAGVGPGDRLYDLGCGDGRIVIAAARDRDARGVGVDVDPLRIADAMEFAGWAGVEHMVDFREEDLFSVDVREATVVSLYLLQSINVQLRPRLLSQLKPGARIVSHAFDMGDWQADERIKVADGYIYKWTVPASVAGQWSWTGADGTPCRLELEQTYQQVTGRAWLGEIEVDLLGAELCGERLEIELQANAATPVQRFTLTFADGALKSAVET
;
A
#
# COMPACT_ATOMS: atom_id res chain seq x y z
N MET A 1 32.67 23.44 11.02
CA MET A 1 31.33 23.16 11.56
C MET A 1 31.07 21.70 11.29
N PHE A 2 31.24 20.84 12.29
CA PHE A 2 31.05 19.40 12.14
C PHE A 2 29.55 19.15 11.99
N ARG A 3 29.13 18.61 10.84
CA ARG A 3 27.77 18.08 10.67
C ARG A 3 27.72 16.73 11.39
N ASP A 4 26.66 16.54 12.16
CA ASP A 4 26.36 15.26 12.79
C ASP A 4 25.99 14.25 11.69
N PRO A 5 26.74 13.14 11.53
CA PRO A 5 26.42 12.11 10.54
C PRO A 5 25.10 11.39 10.82
N PHE A 6 24.44 11.63 11.96
CA PHE A 6 23.17 11.03 12.34
C PHE A 6 21.99 12.02 12.31
N ASP A 7 22.14 13.20 11.69
CA ASP A 7 21.02 14.12 11.47
C ASP A 7 20.18 13.65 10.27
N ILE A 8 19.35 12.63 10.50
CA ILE A 8 18.57 11.84 9.51
C ILE A 8 17.52 12.68 8.77
N ASP A 9 17.24 13.89 9.25
CA ASP A 9 16.14 14.72 8.75
C ASP A 9 16.57 15.74 7.66
N ASN A 10 17.87 15.87 7.36
CA ASN A 10 18.39 16.94 6.50
C ASN A 10 18.87 16.48 5.09
N TYR A 11 18.46 15.29 4.65
CA TYR A 11 18.95 14.63 3.42
C TYR A 11 18.23 15.06 2.11
N ALA A 12 17.20 15.91 2.18
CA ALA A 12 16.17 16.03 1.13
C ALA A 12 16.47 16.92 -0.09
N GLN A 13 17.72 17.31 -0.39
CA GLN A 13 17.97 18.34 -1.43
C GLN A 13 19.08 18.07 -2.47
N ASP A 14 19.71 16.89 -2.49
CA ASP A 14 20.79 16.59 -3.45
C ASP A 14 20.57 15.24 -4.15
N PRO A 15 20.48 15.16 -5.49
CA PRO A 15 20.33 13.90 -6.22
C PRO A 15 21.53 12.94 -6.07
N ASP A 16 22.74 13.43 -5.74
CA ASP A 16 23.89 12.56 -5.45
C ASP A 16 23.79 11.88 -4.07
N HIS A 17 22.82 12.26 -3.22
CA HIS A 17 22.62 11.71 -1.88
C HIS A 17 21.76 10.44 -1.83
N TYR A 18 21.13 9.99 -2.92
CA TYR A 18 20.37 8.74 -2.92
C TYR A 18 21.27 7.51 -2.71
N LEU A 19 22.53 7.58 -3.13
CA LEU A 19 23.59 6.63 -2.78
C LEU A 19 24.01 6.68 -1.29
N ALA A 20 23.51 7.64 -0.50
CA ALA A 20 23.83 7.78 0.92
C ALA A 20 22.78 7.17 1.86
N VAL A 21 21.72 6.52 1.35
CA VAL A 21 20.98 5.56 2.18
C VAL A 21 21.91 4.36 2.35
N PRO A 22 22.44 4.09 3.56
CA PRO A 22 23.38 2.99 3.73
C PRO A 22 22.63 1.68 3.49
N PHE A 23 23.27 0.76 2.76
CA PHE A 23 22.76 -0.60 2.67
C PHE A 23 22.82 -1.25 4.04
N VAL A 24 21.66 -1.39 4.68
CA VAL A 24 21.46 -2.15 5.91
C VAL A 24 20.45 -3.24 5.56
N PRO A 25 20.86 -4.52 5.58
CA PRO A 25 19.96 -5.59 5.23
C PRO A 25 18.89 -5.82 6.30
N THR A 26 17.65 -6.04 5.88
CA THR A 26 16.58 -6.54 6.77
C THR A 26 16.88 -7.98 7.19
N GLU A 27 16.80 -8.28 8.49
CA GLU A 27 16.99 -9.65 9.02
C GLU A 27 15.95 -10.63 8.45
N GLU A 28 16.31 -11.90 8.27
CA GLU A 28 15.43 -12.91 7.64
C GLU A 28 14.08 -13.06 8.35
N ASP A 29 14.08 -13.04 9.69
CA ASP A 29 12.83 -13.10 10.49
C ASP A 29 11.94 -11.86 10.24
N THR A 30 12.55 -10.69 10.04
CA THR A 30 11.81 -9.46 9.70
C THR A 30 11.29 -9.53 8.26
N VAL A 31 12.06 -10.08 7.30
CA VAL A 31 11.58 -10.32 5.93
C VAL A 31 10.35 -11.23 5.94
N GLU A 32 10.41 -12.35 6.65
CA GLU A 32 9.27 -13.27 6.78
C GLU A 32 8.06 -12.58 7.43
N ALA A 33 8.28 -11.78 8.47
CA ALA A 33 7.21 -11.01 9.11
C ALA A 33 6.59 -9.97 8.15
N MET A 34 7.38 -9.30 7.30
CA MET A 34 6.88 -8.38 6.27
C MET A 34 6.03 -9.10 5.24
N LEU A 35 6.53 -10.22 4.68
CA LEU A 35 5.81 -11.02 3.69
C LEU A 35 4.53 -11.61 4.27
N SER A 36 4.55 -12.02 5.54
CA SER A 36 3.38 -12.55 6.25
C SER A 36 2.34 -11.47 6.55
N LEU A 37 2.75 -10.29 7.04
CA LEU A 37 1.84 -9.18 7.31
C LEU A 37 1.16 -8.69 6.02
N ALA A 38 1.92 -8.57 4.94
CA ALA A 38 1.41 -8.23 3.63
C ALA A 38 0.59 -9.38 2.99
N GLY A 39 0.58 -10.59 3.56
CA GLY A 39 -0.14 -11.73 3.01
C GLY A 39 0.36 -12.14 1.63
N VAL A 40 1.67 -12.04 1.37
CA VAL A 40 2.28 -12.36 0.07
C VAL A 40 2.10 -13.85 -0.24
N GLY A 41 1.58 -14.14 -1.43
CA GLY A 41 1.33 -15.50 -1.87
C GLY A 41 1.33 -15.69 -3.40
N PRO A 42 0.92 -16.89 -3.87
CA PRO A 42 0.89 -17.19 -5.30
C PRO A 42 -0.01 -16.20 -6.05
N GLY A 43 0.51 -15.65 -7.15
CA GLY A 43 -0.19 -14.64 -7.97
C GLY A 43 0.15 -13.20 -7.61
N ASP A 44 0.87 -12.95 -6.51
CA ASP A 44 1.40 -11.63 -6.23
C ASP A 44 2.57 -11.26 -7.15
N ARG A 45 2.66 -9.96 -7.45
CA ARG A 45 3.82 -9.30 -8.05
C ARG A 45 4.36 -8.31 -7.03
N LEU A 46 5.39 -8.72 -6.30
CA LEU A 46 6.03 -7.93 -5.26
C LEU A 46 7.11 -7.03 -5.87
N TYR A 47 7.05 -5.74 -5.59
CA TYR A 47 8.08 -4.77 -5.94
C TYR A 47 8.80 -4.33 -4.67
N ASP A 48 10.13 -4.43 -4.67
CA ASP A 48 10.96 -3.96 -3.56
C ASP A 48 11.75 -2.74 -4.01
N LEU A 49 11.43 -1.56 -3.44
CA LEU A 49 12.01 -0.28 -3.84
C LEU A 49 13.19 0.05 -2.92
N GLY A 50 14.40 0.01 -3.47
CA GLY A 50 15.66 -0.03 -2.71
C GLY A 50 16.01 -1.46 -2.30
N CYS A 51 16.02 -2.39 -3.27
CA CYS A 51 16.05 -3.83 -2.97
C CYS A 51 17.39 -4.36 -2.43
N GLY A 52 18.49 -3.60 -2.57
CA GLY A 52 19.80 -4.03 -2.11
C GLY A 52 20.19 -5.39 -2.71
N ASP A 53 20.49 -6.38 -1.87
CA ASP A 53 20.84 -7.75 -2.28
C ASP A 53 19.64 -8.60 -2.73
N GLY A 54 18.45 -8.01 -2.84
CA GLY A 54 17.25 -8.67 -3.37
C GLY A 54 16.60 -9.67 -2.42
N ARG A 55 17.04 -9.77 -1.16
CA ARG A 55 16.56 -10.80 -0.22
C ARG A 55 15.03 -10.86 -0.07
N ILE A 56 14.32 -9.73 -0.14
CA ILE A 56 12.87 -9.68 0.05
C ILE A 56 12.16 -10.31 -1.16
N VAL A 57 12.51 -9.90 -2.38
CA VAL A 57 11.94 -10.48 -3.61
C VAL A 57 12.35 -11.93 -3.80
N ILE A 58 13.58 -12.31 -3.42
CA ILE A 58 14.06 -13.68 -3.46
C ILE A 58 13.28 -14.56 -2.47
N ALA A 59 13.09 -14.12 -1.22
CA ALA A 59 12.28 -14.83 -0.24
C ALA A 59 10.82 -14.97 -0.69
N ALA A 60 10.23 -13.91 -1.25
CA ALA A 60 8.87 -13.96 -1.81
C ALA A 60 8.74 -15.00 -2.94
N ALA A 61 9.73 -15.07 -3.84
CA ALA A 61 9.73 -16.06 -4.90
C ALA A 61 9.92 -17.48 -4.37
N ARG A 62 10.93 -17.68 -3.52
CA ARG A 62 11.33 -18.99 -2.98
C ARG A 62 10.25 -19.59 -2.08
N ASP A 63 9.69 -18.79 -1.17
CA ASP A 63 8.88 -19.29 -0.06
C ASP A 63 7.37 -19.11 -0.29
N ARG A 64 6.96 -18.20 -1.19
CA ARG A 64 5.55 -17.81 -1.39
C ARG A 64 5.04 -18.01 -2.82
N ASP A 65 5.87 -18.47 -3.74
CA ASP A 65 5.55 -18.60 -5.17
C ASP A 65 5.07 -17.28 -5.81
N ALA A 66 5.55 -16.14 -5.30
CA ALA A 66 5.26 -14.82 -5.84
C ALA A 66 6.28 -14.43 -6.92
N ARG A 67 5.89 -13.57 -7.86
CA ARG A 67 6.86 -12.92 -8.76
C ARG A 67 7.43 -11.67 -8.10
N GLY A 68 8.71 -11.39 -8.33
CA GLY A 68 9.41 -10.27 -7.72
C GLY A 68 10.02 -9.31 -8.73
N VAL A 69 10.04 -8.02 -8.41
CA VAL A 69 10.86 -7.01 -9.09
C VAL A 69 11.63 -6.23 -8.03
N GLY A 70 12.95 -6.37 -8.01
CA GLY A 70 13.83 -5.55 -7.17
C GLY A 70 14.30 -4.32 -7.94
N VAL A 71 14.23 -3.15 -7.31
CA VAL A 71 14.70 -1.88 -7.88
C VAL A 71 15.77 -1.30 -6.97
N ASP A 72 16.94 -1.01 -7.52
CA ASP A 72 18.02 -0.32 -6.80
C ASP A 72 18.78 0.58 -7.77
N VAL A 73 19.35 1.67 -7.28
CA VAL A 73 20.14 2.60 -8.11
C VAL A 73 21.61 2.19 -8.16
N ASP A 74 22.09 1.38 -7.21
CA ASP A 74 23.47 0.91 -7.19
C ASP A 74 23.63 -0.37 -8.04
N PRO A 75 24.38 -0.32 -9.16
CA PRO A 75 24.58 -1.49 -10.01
C PRO A 75 25.29 -2.65 -9.30
N LEU A 76 26.06 -2.38 -8.24
CA LEU A 76 26.68 -3.44 -7.43
C LEU A 76 25.63 -4.21 -6.61
N ARG A 77 24.60 -3.52 -6.09
CA ARG A 77 23.48 -4.18 -5.39
C ARG A 77 22.70 -5.06 -6.35
N ILE A 78 22.42 -4.55 -7.56
CA ILE A 78 21.75 -5.32 -8.62
C ILE A 78 22.55 -6.57 -8.99
N ALA A 79 23.88 -6.47 -9.13
CA ALA A 79 24.73 -7.61 -9.42
C ALA A 79 24.69 -8.67 -8.29
N ASP A 80 24.81 -8.23 -7.02
CA ASP A 80 24.71 -9.11 -5.85
C ASP A 80 23.33 -9.83 -5.81
N ALA A 81 22.26 -9.10 -6.10
CA ALA A 81 20.90 -9.63 -6.09
C ALA A 81 20.65 -10.66 -7.20
N MET A 82 21.16 -10.41 -8.41
CA MET A 82 21.11 -11.37 -9.52
C MET A 82 21.90 -12.64 -9.20
N GLU A 83 23.10 -12.52 -8.61
CA GLU A 83 23.89 -13.66 -8.17
C GLU A 83 23.12 -14.47 -7.10
N PHE A 84 22.60 -13.80 -6.07
CA PHE A 84 21.87 -14.47 -5.01
C PHE A 84 20.60 -15.17 -5.50
N ALA A 85 19.85 -14.57 -6.43
CA ALA A 85 18.69 -15.22 -7.04
C ALA A 85 19.06 -16.49 -7.79
N GLY A 86 20.21 -16.51 -8.49
CA GLY A 86 20.74 -17.71 -9.14
C GLY A 86 21.18 -18.79 -8.15
N TRP A 87 21.84 -18.42 -7.05
CA TRP A 87 22.17 -19.37 -5.97
C TRP A 87 20.92 -19.96 -5.31
N ALA A 88 19.86 -19.16 -5.17
CA ALA A 88 18.58 -19.58 -4.63
C ALA A 88 17.69 -20.35 -5.63
N GLY A 89 18.04 -20.36 -6.92
CA GLY A 89 17.31 -21.05 -7.99
C GLY A 89 15.97 -20.42 -8.37
N VAL A 90 15.80 -19.11 -8.12
CA VAL A 90 14.56 -18.35 -8.36
C VAL A 90 14.71 -17.26 -9.42
N GLU A 91 15.81 -17.24 -10.16
CA GLU A 91 16.12 -16.22 -11.18
C GLU A 91 15.06 -16.12 -12.30
N HIS A 92 14.24 -17.17 -12.49
CA HIS A 92 13.14 -17.19 -13.45
C HIS A 92 11.83 -16.58 -12.90
N MET A 93 11.81 -16.18 -11.62
CA MET A 93 10.66 -15.60 -10.93
C MET A 93 10.89 -14.14 -10.51
N VAL A 94 12.13 -13.66 -10.55
CA VAL A 94 12.51 -12.31 -10.14
C VAL A 94 13.18 -11.55 -11.29
N ASP A 95 12.98 -10.24 -11.30
CA ASP A 95 13.64 -9.28 -12.19
C ASP A 95 14.33 -8.21 -11.34
N PHE A 96 15.51 -7.74 -11.75
CA PHE A 96 16.25 -6.71 -11.02
C PHE A 96 16.58 -5.55 -11.96
N ARG A 97 16.24 -4.33 -11.51
CA ARG A 97 16.32 -3.13 -12.35
C ARG A 97 17.19 -2.07 -11.69
N GLU A 98 18.22 -1.67 -12.42
CA GLU A 98 19.02 -0.48 -12.11
C GLU A 98 18.21 0.78 -12.49
N GLU A 99 17.34 1.22 -11.59
CA GLU A 99 16.42 2.34 -11.81
C GLU A 99 16.26 3.17 -10.54
N ASP A 100 15.93 4.45 -10.70
CA ASP A 100 15.52 5.31 -9.59
C ASP A 100 14.10 4.94 -9.13
N LEU A 101 13.96 4.60 -7.85
CA LEU A 101 12.70 4.29 -7.18
C LEU A 101 11.62 5.40 -7.29
N PHE A 102 12.01 6.65 -7.51
CA PHE A 102 11.07 7.76 -7.75
C PHE A 102 10.50 7.78 -9.17
N SER A 103 11.16 7.06 -10.09
CA SER A 103 10.85 7.06 -11.52
C SER A 103 10.28 5.74 -12.03
N VAL A 104 10.56 4.61 -11.36
CA VAL A 104 10.11 3.28 -11.75
C VAL A 104 8.59 3.14 -11.79
N ASP A 105 8.09 2.45 -12.81
CA ASP A 105 6.67 2.16 -12.97
C ASP A 105 6.24 0.96 -12.11
N VAL A 106 5.35 1.19 -11.15
CA VAL A 106 4.87 0.18 -10.20
C VAL A 106 3.42 -0.22 -10.43
N ARG A 107 2.80 0.17 -11.56
CA ARG A 107 1.37 -0.11 -11.83
C ARG A 107 0.98 -1.60 -11.86
N GLU A 108 1.95 -2.48 -12.09
CA GLU A 108 1.75 -3.93 -12.08
C GLU A 108 1.90 -4.57 -10.70
N ALA A 109 2.41 -3.84 -9.70
CA ALA A 109 2.63 -4.35 -8.36
C ALA A 109 1.31 -4.61 -7.65
N THR A 110 1.19 -5.78 -7.03
CA THR A 110 0.13 -6.09 -6.06
C THR A 110 0.61 -5.90 -4.63
N VAL A 111 1.94 -5.93 -4.44
CA VAL A 111 2.62 -5.67 -3.16
C VAL A 111 3.83 -4.78 -3.42
N VAL A 112 4.05 -3.80 -2.55
CA VAL A 112 5.29 -3.02 -2.51
C VAL A 112 5.94 -3.21 -1.13
N SER A 113 7.21 -3.54 -1.08
CA SER A 113 8.03 -3.51 0.15
C SER A 113 8.98 -2.32 0.14
N LEU A 114 9.21 -1.77 1.33
CA LEU A 114 10.08 -0.63 1.58
C LEU A 114 10.93 -0.87 2.82
N TYR A 115 12.24 -0.66 2.71
CA TYR A 115 13.11 -0.39 3.86
C TYR A 115 14.05 0.77 3.52
N LEU A 116 13.55 1.98 3.71
CA LEU A 116 14.16 3.24 3.27
C LEU A 116 14.33 4.20 4.46
N LEU A 117 14.06 5.49 4.26
CA LEU A 117 13.91 6.51 5.30
C LEU A 117 12.46 7.04 5.30
N GLN A 118 11.99 7.56 6.44
CA GLN A 118 10.63 8.12 6.53
C GLN A 118 10.38 9.26 5.53
N SER A 119 11.36 10.14 5.32
CA SER A 119 11.27 11.24 4.35
C SER A 119 11.08 10.73 2.92
N ILE A 120 11.77 9.64 2.56
CA ILE A 120 11.66 8.97 1.27
C ILE A 120 10.29 8.31 1.11
N ASN A 121 9.79 7.62 2.15
CA ASN A 121 8.44 7.03 2.14
C ASN A 121 7.35 8.09 1.90
N VAL A 122 7.44 9.23 2.60
CA VAL A 122 6.50 10.35 2.42
C VAL A 122 6.58 10.94 1.01
N GLN A 123 7.78 11.05 0.45
CA GLN A 123 7.99 11.53 -0.92
C GLN A 123 7.45 10.55 -1.98
N LEU A 124 7.57 9.24 -1.76
CA LEU A 124 7.05 8.19 -2.65
C LEU A 124 5.53 8.05 -2.60
N ARG A 125 4.91 8.29 -1.45
CA ARG A 125 3.48 8.02 -1.20
C ARG A 125 2.52 8.56 -2.29
N PRO A 126 2.64 9.80 -2.80
CA PRO A 126 1.75 10.27 -3.87
C PRO A 126 1.85 9.45 -5.16
N ARG A 127 3.04 8.94 -5.48
CA ARG A 127 3.28 8.07 -6.64
C ARG A 127 2.68 6.69 -6.41
N LEU A 128 2.89 6.11 -5.22
CA LEU A 128 2.31 4.82 -4.85
C LEU A 128 0.78 4.87 -4.92
N LEU A 129 0.14 5.90 -4.35
CA LEU A 129 -1.31 6.09 -4.39
C LEU A 129 -1.88 6.32 -5.81
N SER A 130 -1.09 6.88 -6.73
CA SER A 130 -1.54 7.15 -8.10
C SER A 130 -1.30 6.00 -9.08
N GLN A 131 -0.34 5.10 -8.80
CA GLN A 131 0.01 4.01 -9.70
C GLN A 131 -0.54 2.66 -9.26
N LEU A 132 -0.58 2.40 -7.95
CA LEU A 132 -1.04 1.13 -7.44
C LEU A 132 -2.56 1.02 -7.56
N LYS A 133 -3.04 -0.19 -7.88
CA LYS A 133 -4.47 -0.46 -7.90
C LYS A 133 -5.03 -0.50 -6.48
N PRO A 134 -6.31 -0.13 -6.27
CA PRO A 134 -6.98 -0.37 -5.01
C PRO A 134 -6.85 -1.83 -4.58
N GLY A 135 -6.53 -2.05 -3.30
CA GLY A 135 -6.26 -3.38 -2.74
C GLY A 135 -4.79 -3.83 -2.82
N ALA A 136 -3.93 -3.15 -3.58
CA ALA A 136 -2.50 -3.37 -3.49
C ALA A 136 -2.02 -3.06 -2.05
N ARG A 137 -1.08 -3.88 -1.54
CA ARG A 137 -0.55 -3.71 -0.19
C ARG A 137 0.82 -3.07 -0.23
N ILE A 138 1.09 -2.19 0.72
CA ILE A 138 2.43 -1.64 0.93
C ILE A 138 2.89 -2.07 2.32
N VAL A 139 4.10 -2.61 2.42
CA VAL A 139 4.73 -3.00 3.69
C VAL A 139 6.04 -2.25 3.86
N SER A 140 6.24 -1.62 5.02
CA SER A 140 7.44 -0.82 5.30
C SER A 140 8.07 -1.26 6.61
N HIS A 141 9.39 -1.44 6.60
CA HIS A 141 10.19 -1.71 7.80
C HIS A 141 10.70 -0.40 8.41
N ALA A 142 10.56 -0.30 9.74
CA ALA A 142 10.98 0.78 10.63
C ALA A 142 10.27 2.14 10.44
N PHE A 143 9.91 2.54 9.21
CA PHE A 143 9.43 3.88 8.90
C PHE A 143 7.98 3.89 8.39
N ASP A 144 7.20 4.86 8.86
CA ASP A 144 5.82 5.08 8.42
C ASP A 144 5.72 5.91 7.13
N MET A 145 4.51 6.36 6.80
CA MET A 145 4.23 7.27 5.68
C MET A 145 3.63 8.59 6.15
N GLY A 146 4.01 9.13 7.31
CA GLY A 146 3.53 10.43 7.80
C GLY A 146 2.04 10.44 8.16
N ASP A 147 1.26 11.35 7.57
CA ASP A 147 -0.18 11.50 7.85
C ASP A 147 -1.07 10.35 7.31
N TRP A 148 -0.52 9.45 6.49
CA TRP A 148 -1.24 8.25 6.09
C TRP A 148 -1.05 7.15 7.14
N GLN A 149 -2.07 6.99 8.00
CA GLN A 149 -2.06 5.99 9.06
C GLN A 149 -2.04 4.57 8.47
N ALA A 150 -1.20 3.71 9.05
CA ALA A 150 -1.13 2.30 8.69
C ALA A 150 -2.39 1.56 9.14
N ASP A 151 -2.85 0.62 8.32
CA ASP A 151 -3.97 -0.25 8.65
C ASP A 151 -3.56 -1.29 9.71
N GLU A 152 -2.31 -1.76 9.64
CA GLU A 152 -1.73 -2.67 10.62
C GLU A 152 -0.30 -2.27 10.97
N ARG A 153 0.10 -2.53 12.22
CA ARG A 153 1.48 -2.34 12.70
C ARG A 153 1.86 -3.45 13.66
N ILE A 154 2.99 -4.10 13.41
CA ILE A 154 3.55 -5.14 14.30
C ILE A 154 4.94 -4.76 14.79
N LYS A 155 5.26 -5.17 16.03
CA LYS A 155 6.58 -4.96 16.63
C LYS A 155 7.52 -6.09 16.22
N VAL A 156 8.73 -5.73 15.77
CA VAL A 156 9.85 -6.65 15.52
C VAL A 156 11.07 -6.25 16.35
N ALA A 157 12.12 -7.07 16.36
CA ALA A 157 13.30 -6.88 17.19
C ALA A 157 13.95 -5.49 16.98
N ASP A 158 14.03 -5.05 15.73
CA ASP A 158 14.74 -3.85 15.29
C ASP A 158 13.83 -2.66 14.95
N GLY A 159 12.52 -2.75 15.21
CA GLY A 159 11.61 -1.68 14.82
C GLY A 159 10.15 -2.06 14.84
N TYR A 160 9.42 -1.56 13.85
CA TYR A 160 8.04 -1.93 13.55
C TYR A 160 7.95 -2.25 12.07
N ILE A 161 7.00 -3.11 11.71
CA ILE A 161 6.55 -3.26 10.33
C ILE A 161 5.17 -2.63 10.24
N TYR A 162 4.99 -1.80 9.22
CA TYR A 162 3.74 -1.12 8.92
C TYR A 162 3.15 -1.68 7.63
N LYS A 163 1.81 -1.76 7.57
CA LYS A 163 1.08 -2.16 6.38
C LYS A 163 -0.01 -1.15 6.05
N TRP A 164 -0.13 -0.85 4.76
CA TRP A 164 -1.24 -0.10 4.18
C TRP A 164 -1.85 -0.89 3.03
N THR A 165 -3.14 -0.71 2.84
CA THR A 165 -3.89 -1.16 1.67
C THR A 165 -4.28 0.09 0.88
N VAL A 166 -3.90 0.14 -0.40
CA VAL A 166 -4.22 1.28 -1.26
C VAL A 166 -5.74 1.38 -1.40
N PRO A 167 -6.39 2.47 -0.94
CA PRO A 167 -7.83 2.61 -1.00
C PRO A 167 -8.27 3.07 -2.39
N ALA A 168 -9.46 2.66 -2.83
CA ALA A 168 -10.10 3.21 -4.01
C ALA A 168 -10.45 4.69 -3.79
N SER A 169 -10.42 5.49 -4.86
CA SER A 169 -10.93 6.86 -4.81
C SER A 169 -12.46 6.84 -4.79
N VAL A 170 -13.04 7.19 -3.65
CA VAL A 170 -14.49 7.20 -3.39
C VAL A 170 -15.03 8.60 -3.07
N ALA A 171 -14.18 9.64 -3.01
CA ALA A 171 -14.68 11.01 -2.91
C ALA A 171 -15.55 11.36 -4.12
N GLY A 172 -16.68 12.04 -3.87
CA GLY A 172 -17.61 12.45 -4.91
C GLY A 172 -19.04 12.01 -4.64
N GLN A 173 -19.85 12.01 -5.71
CA GLN A 173 -21.27 11.67 -5.63
C GLN A 173 -21.51 10.29 -6.24
N TRP A 174 -22.26 9.46 -5.53
CA TRP A 174 -22.58 8.10 -5.97
C TRP A 174 -24.08 7.86 -5.87
N SER A 175 -24.61 7.04 -6.76
CA SER A 175 -26.01 6.61 -6.70
C SER A 175 -26.15 5.17 -7.16
N TRP A 176 -27.11 4.47 -6.56
CA TRP A 176 -27.51 3.11 -6.94
C TRP A 176 -28.98 2.90 -6.56
N THR A 177 -29.48 1.68 -6.79
CA THR A 177 -30.83 1.28 -6.39
C THR A 177 -30.72 0.13 -5.38
N GLY A 178 -31.34 0.30 -4.21
CA GLY A 178 -31.42 -0.72 -3.17
C GLY A 178 -32.22 -1.95 -3.60
N ALA A 179 -32.18 -3.02 -2.81
CA ALA A 179 -32.83 -4.28 -3.15
C ALA A 179 -34.35 -4.18 -3.24
N ASP A 180 -34.93 -3.24 -2.49
CA ASP A 180 -36.36 -2.91 -2.47
C ASP A 180 -36.80 -1.92 -3.56
N GLY A 181 -35.86 -1.46 -4.41
CA GLY A 181 -36.09 -0.46 -5.44
C GLY A 181 -35.90 0.99 -4.97
N THR A 182 -35.54 1.23 -3.71
CA THR A 182 -35.29 2.57 -3.17
C THR A 182 -34.05 3.18 -3.83
N PRO A 183 -34.12 4.39 -4.41
CA PRO A 183 -32.94 5.08 -4.88
C PRO A 183 -32.02 5.44 -3.72
N CYS A 184 -30.72 5.14 -3.82
CA CYS A 184 -29.74 5.48 -2.81
C CYS A 184 -28.75 6.50 -3.38
N ARG A 185 -28.31 7.46 -2.56
CA ARG A 185 -27.29 8.45 -2.92
C ARG A 185 -26.28 8.66 -1.80
N LEU A 186 -25.03 8.90 -2.17
CA LEU A 186 -23.96 9.36 -1.28
C LEU A 186 -23.29 10.62 -1.82
N GLU A 187 -22.82 11.45 -0.91
CA GLU A 187 -21.84 12.52 -1.15
C GLU A 187 -20.70 12.30 -0.16
N LEU A 188 -19.52 11.93 -0.67
CA LEU A 188 -18.38 11.49 0.15
C LEU A 188 -17.20 12.44 0.03
N GLU A 189 -16.55 12.68 1.16
CA GLU A 189 -15.20 13.22 1.28
C GLU A 189 -14.25 12.09 1.70
N GLN A 190 -12.99 12.18 1.29
CA GLN A 190 -12.02 11.13 1.52
C GLN A 190 -10.64 11.70 1.82
N THR A 191 -9.97 11.13 2.81
CA THR A 191 -8.52 11.24 3.02
C THR A 191 -7.97 9.84 3.24
N TYR A 192 -7.26 9.31 2.25
CA TYR A 192 -6.80 7.91 2.24
C TYR A 192 -7.96 6.92 2.47
N GLN A 193 -7.89 6.10 3.52
CA GLN A 193 -8.95 5.16 3.90
C GLN A 193 -10.04 5.81 4.77
N GLN A 194 -9.87 7.06 5.21
CA GLN A 194 -10.87 7.77 6.02
C GLN A 194 -11.93 8.38 5.11
N VAL A 195 -13.19 7.99 5.32
CA VAL A 195 -14.34 8.43 4.53
C VAL A 195 -15.38 9.05 5.43
N THR A 196 -15.88 10.21 5.03
CA THR A 196 -17.00 10.90 5.67
C THR A 196 -17.98 11.36 4.59
N GLY A 197 -19.20 11.73 4.97
CA GLY A 197 -20.14 12.19 3.97
C GLY A 197 -21.59 12.24 4.43
N ARG A 198 -22.46 12.31 3.45
CA ARG A 198 -23.92 12.37 3.60
C ARG A 198 -24.57 11.29 2.74
N ALA A 199 -25.72 10.80 3.17
CA ALA A 199 -26.44 9.72 2.52
C ALA A 199 -27.93 10.02 2.38
N TRP A 200 -28.55 9.48 1.34
CA TRP A 200 -29.99 9.57 1.12
C TRP A 200 -30.59 8.23 0.72
N LEU A 201 -31.78 7.93 1.25
CA LEU A 201 -32.66 6.85 0.81
C LEU A 201 -33.95 7.48 0.27
N GLY A 202 -34.15 7.38 -1.05
CA GLY A 202 -35.10 8.18 -1.80
C GLY A 202 -34.78 9.66 -1.68
N GLU A 203 -35.76 10.45 -1.21
CA GLU A 203 -35.61 11.89 -0.97
C GLU A 203 -35.20 12.22 0.47
N ILE A 204 -35.08 11.21 1.34
CA ILE A 204 -34.83 11.39 2.77
C ILE A 204 -33.33 11.31 3.02
N GLU A 205 -32.77 12.36 3.61
CA GLU A 205 -31.41 12.31 4.14
C GLU A 205 -31.38 11.42 5.38
N VAL A 206 -30.40 10.51 5.42
CA VAL A 206 -30.23 9.53 6.49
C VAL A 206 -28.84 9.67 7.10
N ASP A 207 -28.68 9.18 8.33
CA ASP A 207 -27.40 9.18 9.02
C ASP A 207 -26.46 8.15 8.38
N LEU A 208 -25.27 8.58 7.99
CA LEU A 208 -24.14 7.70 7.67
C LEU A 208 -23.39 7.40 8.98
N LEU A 209 -23.73 6.27 9.61
CA LEU A 209 -23.21 5.88 10.92
C LEU A 209 -21.78 5.36 10.86
N GLY A 210 -21.40 4.73 9.75
CA GLY A 210 -20.08 4.15 9.54
C GLY A 210 -19.73 4.10 8.06
N ALA A 211 -18.43 4.24 7.77
CA ALA A 211 -17.86 4.15 6.43
C ALA A 211 -16.45 3.56 6.53
N GLU A 212 -16.31 2.27 6.23
CA GLU A 212 -15.04 1.54 6.30
C GLU A 212 -14.54 1.23 4.89
N LEU A 213 -13.44 1.88 4.49
CA LEU A 213 -12.84 1.70 3.17
C LEU A 213 -11.60 0.81 3.27
N CYS A 214 -11.61 -0.33 2.57
CA CYS A 214 -10.47 -1.23 2.44
C CYS A 214 -10.31 -1.68 0.99
N GLY A 215 -9.22 -1.27 0.35
CA GLY A 215 -8.96 -1.57 -1.05
C GLY A 215 -10.08 -1.03 -1.95
N GLU A 216 -10.71 -1.90 -2.73
CA GLU A 216 -11.84 -1.58 -3.59
C GLU A 216 -13.20 -1.53 -2.87
N ARG A 217 -13.27 -1.94 -1.60
CA ARG A 217 -14.53 -2.11 -0.87
C ARG A 217 -14.77 -0.98 0.13
N LEU A 218 -15.94 -0.38 0.05
CA LEU A 218 -16.47 0.55 1.03
C LEU A 218 -17.70 -0.09 1.68
N GLU A 219 -17.63 -0.37 2.98
CA GLU A 219 -18.77 -0.79 3.79
C GLU A 219 -19.38 0.44 4.46
N ILE A 220 -20.68 0.64 4.31
CA ILE A 220 -21.41 1.74 4.94
C ILE A 220 -22.56 1.24 5.78
N GLU A 221 -22.85 1.98 6.84
CA GLU A 221 -24.03 1.78 7.68
C GLU A 221 -24.93 3.03 7.60
N LEU A 222 -26.17 2.85 7.16
CA LEU A 222 -27.15 3.92 7.00
C LEU A 222 -28.33 3.73 7.96
N GLN A 223 -28.82 4.82 8.54
CA GLN A 223 -29.99 4.79 9.40
C GLN A 223 -30.87 6.03 9.21
N ALA A 224 -32.15 5.83 8.88
CA ALA A 224 -33.06 6.96 8.62
C ALA A 224 -33.43 7.76 9.89
N ASN A 225 -33.50 7.07 11.03
CA ASN A 225 -33.59 7.65 12.37
C ASN A 225 -33.36 6.57 13.44
N ALA A 226 -33.20 6.98 14.70
CA ALA A 226 -32.93 6.08 15.83
C ALA A 226 -33.96 4.95 16.06
N ALA A 227 -35.16 5.01 15.46
CA ALA A 227 -36.18 3.96 15.56
C ALA A 227 -36.17 2.98 14.37
N THR A 228 -35.39 3.25 13.32
CA THR A 228 -35.29 2.40 12.12
C THR A 228 -34.12 1.42 12.20
N PRO A 229 -34.21 0.22 11.61
CA PRO A 229 -33.07 -0.68 11.48
C PRO A 229 -31.93 -0.04 10.68
N VAL A 230 -30.69 -0.36 11.06
CA VAL A 230 -29.50 0.01 10.27
C VAL A 230 -29.47 -0.83 9.00
N GLN A 231 -29.33 -0.18 7.86
CA GLN A 231 -29.08 -0.82 6.57
C GLN A 231 -27.58 -0.81 6.29
N ARG A 232 -27.03 -1.95 5.87
CA ARG A 232 -25.61 -2.07 5.52
C ARG A 232 -25.46 -2.27 4.03
N PHE A 233 -24.51 -1.55 3.43
CA PHE A 233 -24.16 -1.74 2.04
C PHE A 233 -22.67 -2.00 1.90
N THR A 234 -22.31 -2.98 1.07
CA THR A 234 -20.95 -3.14 0.54
C THR A 234 -20.93 -2.57 -0.88
N LEU A 235 -20.20 -1.48 -1.06
CA LEU A 235 -19.93 -0.85 -2.34
C LEU A 235 -18.57 -1.30 -2.84
N THR A 236 -18.46 -1.63 -4.13
CA THR A 236 -17.20 -2.03 -4.77
C THR A 236 -16.84 -1.06 -5.87
N PHE A 237 -15.62 -0.54 -5.84
CA PHE A 237 -15.10 0.49 -6.74
C PHE A 237 -13.93 -0.03 -7.56
N ALA A 238 -13.93 0.27 -8.86
CA ALA A 238 -12.77 0.04 -9.71
C ALA A 238 -12.71 1.09 -10.83
N ASP A 239 -11.50 1.46 -11.25
CA ASP A 239 -11.26 2.44 -12.31
C ASP A 239 -12.00 3.78 -12.09
N GLY A 240 -12.12 4.22 -10.83
CA GLY A 240 -12.81 5.46 -10.47
C GLY A 240 -14.35 5.41 -10.60
N ALA A 241 -14.95 4.22 -10.65
CA ALA A 241 -16.40 4.04 -10.77
C ALA A 241 -16.94 3.02 -9.76
N LEU A 242 -18.18 3.26 -9.29
CA LEU A 242 -18.96 2.28 -8.53
C LEU A 242 -19.37 1.11 -9.46
N LYS A 243 -18.90 -0.10 -9.15
CA LYS A 243 -19.18 -1.31 -9.93
C LYS A 243 -20.37 -2.10 -9.40
N SER A 244 -20.53 -2.13 -8.08
CA SER A 244 -21.66 -2.79 -7.43
C SER A 244 -21.93 -2.18 -6.06
N ALA A 245 -23.18 -2.26 -5.64
CA ALA A 245 -23.61 -1.98 -4.27
C ALA A 245 -24.57 -3.11 -3.85
N VAL A 246 -24.25 -3.80 -2.78
CA VAL A 246 -25.02 -4.95 -2.27
C VAL A 246 -25.43 -4.65 -0.85
N GLU A 247 -26.71 -4.85 -0.54
CA GLU A 247 -27.24 -4.76 0.83
C GLU A 247 -26.91 -6.07 1.57
N THR A 248 -26.35 -5.98 2.78
CA THR A 248 -25.80 -7.13 3.55
C THR A 248 -26.43 -7.30 4.92
#